data_AF-K1U2Z9-F1
#
_entry.id   AF-K1U2Z9-F1
#
_cell.length_a   1.000
_cell.length_b   1.000
_cell.length_c   1.000
_cell.angle_alpha   90.00
_cell.angle_beta   90.00
_cell.angle_gamma   90.00
#
_symmetry.space_group_name_H-M   'P 1'
#
loop_
_entity.id
_entity.type
_entity.pdbx_description
1 polymer ?
#
loop_
_entity_poly.entity_id
_entity_poly.type
_entity_poly.pdbx_seq_one_letter_code
_entity_poly.pdbx_strand_id
1 'polypeptide(L)'
;IGYDAGEHYRSDKVLLRDLADPKYSKWYPLMEWGWDREACIRTIEAAGLPQPGKSSCFFCPSMRAEEIIDLREHYPDLFRRALALEDNARANLKTVRGLGRNYSWKERFGKEQCNHGND
;
A
#
# COMPACT_ATOMS: atom_id res chain seq x y z
N ILE A 1 6.38 -8.29 -3.18
CA ILE A 1 6.68 -7.74 -4.53
C ILE A 1 5.38 -7.56 -5.30
N GLY A 2 5.14 -6.34 -5.80
CA GLY A 2 3.88 -5.97 -6.48
C GLY A 2 4.01 -5.72 -7.99
N TYR A 3 5.19 -5.96 -8.56
CA TYR A 3 5.50 -5.86 -9.97
C TYR A 3 6.53 -6.94 -10.32
N ASP A 4 6.39 -7.57 -11.46
CA ASP A 4 7.30 -8.58 -11.98
C ASP A 4 7.26 -8.60 -13.51
N ALA A 5 7.97 -9.54 -14.14
CA ALA A 5 8.02 -9.68 -15.59
C ALA A 5 6.65 -9.89 -16.26
N GLY A 6 5.65 -10.43 -15.56
CA GLY A 6 4.32 -10.74 -16.13
C GLY A 6 3.46 -9.52 -16.47
N GLU A 7 3.87 -8.30 -16.09
CA GLU A 7 3.08 -7.07 -16.23
C GLU A 7 3.26 -6.36 -17.59
N HIS A 8 3.63 -7.09 -18.67
CA HIS A 8 3.93 -6.53 -20.01
C HIS A 8 2.84 -5.62 -20.57
N TYR A 9 1.56 -5.90 -20.30
CA TYR A 9 0.45 -5.03 -20.70
C TYR A 9 0.67 -3.56 -20.29
N ARG A 10 1.31 -3.32 -19.14
CA ARG A 10 1.55 -1.97 -18.61
C ARG A 10 2.60 -1.22 -19.42
N SER A 11 3.66 -1.90 -19.89
CA SER A 11 4.67 -1.31 -20.77
C SER A 11 4.14 -1.15 -22.20
N ASP A 12 3.45 -2.15 -22.72
CA ASP A 12 2.96 -2.17 -24.10
C ASP A 12 2.00 -1.00 -24.36
N LYS A 13 1.10 -0.74 -23.40
CA LYS A 13 0.14 0.36 -23.47
C LYS A 13 0.79 1.74 -23.63
N VAL A 14 2.03 1.90 -23.19
CA VAL A 14 2.70 3.20 -23.11
C VAL A 14 3.93 3.30 -24.01
N LEU A 15 4.32 2.20 -24.68
CA LEU A 15 5.55 2.06 -25.45
C LEU A 15 5.76 3.22 -26.43
N LEU A 16 4.78 3.52 -27.29
CA LEU A 16 4.91 4.60 -28.29
C LEU A 16 5.10 5.97 -27.64
N ARG A 17 4.40 6.24 -26.54
CA ARG A 17 4.55 7.49 -25.80
C ARG A 17 5.93 7.57 -25.15
N ASP A 18 6.42 6.45 -24.64
CA ASP A 18 7.69 6.39 -23.93
C ASP A 18 8.89 6.48 -24.87
N LEU A 19 8.78 5.93 -26.08
CA LEU A 19 9.76 6.12 -27.16
C LEU A 19 9.77 7.55 -27.71
N ALA A 20 8.63 8.25 -27.68
CA ALA A 20 8.51 9.63 -28.14
C ALA A 20 8.86 10.67 -27.08
N ASP A 21 9.17 10.25 -25.84
CA ASP A 21 9.50 11.16 -24.74
C ASP A 21 10.92 11.73 -24.90
N PRO A 22 11.09 13.04 -25.17
CA PRO A 22 12.41 13.62 -25.40
C PRO A 22 13.19 13.85 -24.09
N LYS A 23 12.53 13.75 -22.94
CA LYS A 23 13.10 14.10 -21.63
C LYS A 23 13.59 12.87 -20.86
N TYR A 24 12.88 11.75 -20.97
CA TYR A 24 13.14 10.57 -20.16
C TYR A 24 13.33 9.30 -20.98
N SER A 25 14.41 8.57 -20.71
CA SER A 25 14.56 7.17 -21.14
C SER A 25 13.97 6.26 -20.06
N LYS A 26 13.01 5.41 -20.44
CA LYS A 26 12.28 4.54 -19.51
C LYS A 26 12.68 3.09 -19.73
N TRP A 27 13.09 2.43 -18.65
CA TRP A 27 13.63 1.08 -18.66
C TRP A 27 12.74 0.19 -17.79
N TYR A 28 12.63 -1.09 -18.13
CA TYR A 28 11.80 -2.05 -17.40
C TYR A 28 12.63 -3.28 -17.02
N PRO A 29 13.62 -3.15 -16.10
CA PRO A 29 14.59 -4.21 -15.83
C PRO A 29 13.96 -5.54 -15.42
N LEU A 30 12.87 -5.53 -14.63
CA LEU A 30 12.19 -6.77 -14.24
C LEU A 30 11.61 -7.53 -15.45
N MET A 31 11.14 -6.81 -16.46
CA MET A 31 10.66 -7.41 -17.72
C MET A 31 11.82 -7.82 -18.62
N GLU A 32 12.82 -6.95 -18.78
CA GLU A 32 14.01 -7.19 -19.61
C GLU A 32 14.84 -8.39 -19.11
N TRP A 33 14.94 -8.57 -17.79
CA TRP A 33 15.62 -9.69 -17.16
C TRP A 33 14.75 -10.94 -17.01
N GLY A 34 13.46 -10.86 -17.33
CA GLY A 34 12.51 -11.95 -17.14
C GLY A 34 12.33 -12.35 -15.67
N TRP A 35 12.45 -11.39 -14.74
CA TRP A 35 12.30 -11.66 -13.32
C TRP A 35 10.84 -11.72 -12.93
N ASP A 36 10.33 -12.94 -12.81
CA ASP A 36 9.09 -13.21 -12.13
C ASP A 36 9.19 -12.91 -10.62
N ARG A 37 8.06 -13.03 -9.92
CA ARG A 37 7.99 -12.78 -8.48
C ARG A 37 8.99 -13.63 -7.69
N GLU A 38 9.18 -14.89 -8.07
CA GLU A 38 10.05 -15.81 -7.35
C GLU A 38 11.53 -15.50 -7.62
N ALA A 39 11.88 -15.09 -8.84
CA ALA A 39 13.20 -14.58 -9.17
C ALA A 39 13.52 -13.32 -8.35
N CYS A 40 12.57 -12.39 -8.24
CA CYS A 40 12.74 -11.21 -7.39
C CYS A 40 12.99 -11.60 -5.92
N ILE A 41 12.23 -12.57 -5.37
CA ILE A 41 12.41 -13.06 -4.00
C ILE A 41 13.83 -13.62 -3.83
N ARG A 42 14.24 -14.56 -4.70
CA ARG A 42 15.56 -15.20 -4.65
C ARG A 42 16.70 -14.19 -4.75
N THR A 43 16.59 -13.19 -5.63
CA THR A 43 17.62 -12.15 -5.78
C THR A 43 17.74 -11.30 -4.51
N ILE A 44 16.62 -10.90 -3.90
CA ILE A 44 16.62 -10.11 -2.66
C ILE A 44 17.25 -10.91 -1.51
N GLU A 45 16.92 -12.19 -1.39
CA GLU A 45 17.51 -13.10 -0.40
C GLU A 45 19.00 -13.30 -0.62
N ALA A 46 19.43 -13.50 -1.87
CA ALA A 46 20.83 -13.64 -2.23
C ALA A 46 21.66 -12.38 -1.94
N ALA A 47 21.02 -11.20 -1.96
CA ALA A 47 21.62 -9.94 -1.55
C ALA A 47 21.64 -9.73 -0.02
N GLY A 48 21.08 -10.65 0.77
CA GLY A 48 20.99 -10.55 2.23
C GLY A 48 20.01 -9.47 2.71
N LEU A 49 19.06 -9.07 1.86
CA LEU A 49 18.07 -8.04 2.19
C LEU A 49 16.75 -8.68 2.66
N PRO A 50 16.01 -8.03 3.59
CA PRO A 50 14.69 -8.51 3.96
C PRO A 50 13.71 -8.35 2.79
N GLN A 51 12.75 -9.27 2.70
CA GLN A 51 11.67 -9.14 1.73
C GLN A 51 10.88 -7.85 1.99
N PRO A 52 10.62 -7.03 0.95
CA PRO A 52 9.85 -5.82 1.14
C PRO A 52 8.44 -6.17 1.59
N GLY A 53 7.99 -5.48 2.65
CA GLY A 53 6.60 -5.52 3.08
C GLY A 53 5.65 -5.02 1.99
N LYS A 54 4.36 -5.12 2.26
CA LYS A 54 3.35 -4.54 1.38
C LYS A 54 3.55 -3.03 1.27
N SER A 55 3.61 -2.51 0.04
CA SER A 55 3.64 -1.08 -0.21
C SER A 55 2.25 -0.48 0.02
N SER A 56 1.90 -0.18 1.27
CA SER A 56 0.67 0.53 1.63
C SER A 56 0.97 1.90 2.22
N CYS A 57 0.26 2.93 1.75
CA CYS A 57 0.16 4.19 2.48
C CYS A 57 -0.54 3.98 3.82
N PHE A 58 -0.29 4.84 4.81
CA PHE A 58 -0.93 4.78 6.13
C PHE A 58 -2.47 4.91 6.11
N PHE A 59 -3.05 5.32 4.99
CA PHE A 59 -4.49 5.41 4.74
C PHE A 59 -4.96 4.44 3.65
N CYS A 60 -4.18 3.40 3.34
CA CYS A 60 -4.50 2.50 2.23
C CYS A 60 -5.77 1.69 2.54
N PRO A 61 -6.83 1.77 1.70
CA PRO A 61 -8.06 1.02 1.92
C PRO A 61 -7.91 -0.50 1.87
N SER A 62 -6.77 -0.98 1.39
CA SER A 62 -6.47 -2.40 1.26
C SER A 62 -5.71 -2.97 2.46
N MET A 63 -5.42 -2.19 3.52
CA MET A 63 -4.74 -2.70 4.72
C MET A 63 -5.53 -3.80 5.43
N ARG A 64 -4.84 -4.83 5.90
CA ARG A 64 -5.38 -5.88 6.77
C ARG A 64 -5.57 -5.34 8.17
N ALA A 65 -6.42 -6.00 8.97
CA ALA A 65 -6.71 -5.54 10.33
C ALA A 65 -5.44 -5.46 11.19
N GLU A 66 -4.56 -6.44 11.06
CA GLU A 66 -3.29 -6.51 11.79
C GLU A 66 -2.37 -5.34 11.40
N GLU A 67 -2.32 -4.97 10.11
CA GLU A 67 -1.55 -3.82 9.63
C GLU A 67 -2.12 -2.49 10.18
N ILE A 68 -3.43 -2.40 10.39
CA ILE A 68 -4.09 -1.21 10.93
C ILE A 68 -3.85 -1.10 12.44
N ILE A 69 -3.88 -2.23 13.16
CA ILE A 69 -3.55 -2.30 14.59
C ILE A 69 -2.09 -1.91 14.82
N ASP A 70 -1.18 -2.48 14.02
CA ASP A 70 0.25 -2.14 14.04
C ASP A 70 0.49 -0.66 13.78
N LEU A 71 -0.18 -0.08 12.75
CA LEU A 71 -0.12 1.35 12.46
C LEU A 71 -0.59 2.20 13.65
N ARG A 72 -1.68 1.81 14.31
CA ARG A 72 -2.23 2.52 15.47
C ARG A 72 -1.26 2.51 16.65
N GLU A 73 -0.61 1.38 16.90
CA GLU A 73 0.25 1.17 18.07
C GLU A 73 1.63 1.78 17.90
N HIS A 74 2.25 1.59 16.73
CA HIS A 74 3.62 2.04 16.48
C HIS A 74 3.70 3.41 15.81
N TYR A 75 2.65 3.86 15.13
CA TYR A 75 2.62 5.15 14.41
C TYR A 75 1.30 5.91 14.64
N PRO A 76 0.93 6.21 15.90
CA PRO A 76 -0.38 6.78 16.24
C PRO A 76 -0.67 8.12 15.56
N ASP A 77 0.35 8.92 15.24
CA ASP A 77 0.18 10.17 14.48
C ASP A 77 -0.32 9.91 13.04
N LEU A 78 0.23 8.90 12.37
CA LEU A 78 -0.20 8.51 11.03
C LEU A 78 -1.60 7.89 11.08
N PHE A 79 -1.90 7.07 12.09
CA PHE A 79 -3.23 6.53 12.29
C PHE A 79 -4.27 7.66 12.50
N ARG A 80 -3.99 8.65 13.36
CA ARG A 80 -4.85 9.83 13.56
C ARG A 80 -5.05 10.61 12.26
N ARG A 81 -4.01 10.76 11.42
CA ARG A 81 -4.14 11.38 10.09
C ARG A 81 -5.02 10.56 9.14
N ALA A 82 -4.95 9.23 9.18
CA ALA A 82 -5.84 8.36 8.39
C ALA A 82 -7.31 8.56 8.81
N LEU A 83 -7.59 8.63 10.11
CA LEU A 83 -8.94 8.88 10.61
C LEU A 83 -9.46 10.27 10.20
N ALA A 84 -8.61 11.30 10.25
CA ALA A 84 -8.98 12.63 9.78
C ALA A 84 -9.30 12.64 8.27
N LEU A 85 -8.53 11.91 7.45
CA LEU A 85 -8.83 11.73 6.03
C LEU A 85 -10.18 11.03 5.81
N GLU A 86 -10.47 9.98 6.58
CA GLU A 86 -11.77 9.28 6.54
C GLU A 86 -12.93 10.22 6.89
N ASP A 87 -12.80 10.98 7.98
CA ASP A 87 -13.83 11.91 8.44
C ASP A 87 -14.07 13.06 7.45
N ASN A 88 -13.02 13.64 6.87
CA ASN A 88 -13.13 14.70 5.86
C ASN A 88 -13.88 14.22 4.61
N ALA A 89 -13.73 12.94 4.25
CA ALA A 89 -14.40 12.36 3.09
C ALA A 89 -15.87 12.01 3.37
N ARG A 90 -16.27 11.86 4.65
CA ARG A 90 -17.55 11.27 5.09
C ARG A 90 -18.77 11.84 4.38
N ALA A 91 -18.87 13.16 4.24
CA ALA A 91 -20.01 13.84 3.60
C ALA A 91 -20.15 13.54 2.10
N ASN A 92 -19.05 13.11 1.44
CA ASN A 92 -19.00 12.85 0.01
C ASN A 92 -19.01 11.36 -0.35
N LEU A 93 -19.05 10.46 0.65
CA LEU A 93 -19.04 9.03 0.41
C LEU A 93 -20.40 8.55 -0.12
N LYS A 94 -20.38 7.84 -1.26
CA LYS A 94 -21.60 7.31 -1.91
C LYS A 94 -21.73 5.79 -1.78
N THR A 95 -20.62 5.07 -1.98
CA THR A 95 -20.62 3.60 -2.10
C THR A 95 -19.78 2.90 -1.03
N VAL A 96 -19.03 3.65 -0.22
CA VAL A 96 -18.14 3.13 0.82
C VAL A 96 -18.46 3.76 2.17
N ARG A 97 -18.22 3.03 3.25
CA ARG A 97 -18.43 3.49 4.64
C ARG A 97 -17.21 4.18 5.26
N GLY A 98 -16.06 4.13 4.58
CA GLY A 98 -14.80 4.68 5.05
C GLY A 98 -13.62 4.05 4.34
N LEU A 99 -12.41 4.20 4.89
CA LEU A 99 -11.19 3.56 4.42
C LEU A 99 -11.31 2.03 4.40
N GLY A 100 -12.12 1.43 5.27
CA GLY A 100 -12.41 0.00 5.25
C GLY A 100 -13.32 -0.45 4.11
N ARG A 101 -13.79 0.46 3.23
CA ARG A 101 -14.78 0.27 2.17
C ARG A 101 -16.16 -0.16 2.66
N ASN A 102 -16.28 -1.33 3.28
CA ASN A 102 -17.53 -1.84 3.88
C ASN A 102 -17.66 -1.53 5.37
N TYR A 103 -16.63 -0.95 5.99
CA TYR A 103 -16.65 -0.44 7.37
C TYR A 103 -15.80 0.85 7.49
N SER A 104 -16.00 1.60 8.56
CA SER A 104 -15.16 2.74 8.95
C SER A 104 -13.98 2.27 9.81
N TRP A 105 -12.78 2.78 9.54
CA TRP A 105 -11.63 2.56 10.41
C TRP A 105 -11.83 3.18 11.78
N LYS A 106 -12.40 4.39 11.83
CA LYS A 106 -12.70 5.08 13.09
C LYS A 106 -13.62 4.25 13.98
N GLU A 107 -14.68 3.68 13.43
CA GLU A 107 -15.63 2.86 14.19
C GLU A 107 -15.02 1.55 14.69
N ARG A 108 -14.18 0.92 13.85
CA ARG A 108 -13.63 -0.42 14.12
C ARG A 108 -12.36 -0.41 14.97
N PHE A 109 -11.49 0.57 14.78
CA PHE A 109 -10.14 0.61 15.35
C PHE A 109 -9.85 1.87 16.18
N GLY A 110 -10.71 2.89 16.09
CA GLY A 110 -10.52 4.19 16.75
C GLY A 110 -10.88 4.24 18.24
N LYS A 111 -11.35 3.13 18.83
CA LYS A 111 -11.51 3.03 20.28
C LYS A 111 -10.13 2.86 20.92
N GLU A 112 -9.71 3.82 21.72
CA GLU A 112 -8.61 3.61 22.66
C GLU A 112 -9.00 2.44 23.57
N GLN A 113 -8.09 1.47 23.77
CA GLN A 113 -8.25 0.57 24.90
C GLN A 113 -8.04 1.43 26.14
N CYS A 114 -9.13 1.90 26.75
CA CYS A 114 -9.05 2.38 28.12
C CYS A 114 -8.63 1.19 28.98
N ASN A 115 -7.33 1.07 29.26
CA ASN A 115 -6.87 0.32 30.42
C ASN A 115 -7.42 1.05 31.64
N HIS A 116 -8.66 0.73 32.01
CA HIS A 116 -9.15 0.95 33.36
C HIS A 116 -8.39 -0.02 34.25
N GLY A 117 -7.16 0.35 34.61
CA GLY A 117 -6.49 -0.21 35.76
C GLY A 117 -7.19 0.34 36.99
N ASN A 118 -8.13 -0.44 37.52
CA ASN A 118 -8.45 -0.39 38.94
C ASN A 118 -7.28 -1.02 39.69
N ASP A 119 -6.55 -0.19 40.43
CA ASP A 119 -6.18 -0.33 41.86
C ASP A 119 -4.95 0.54 42.18
#